data_AF-A0A1G1LFT4-F1
#
_entry.id   AF-A0A1G1LFT4-F1
#
_cell.length_a   1.000
_cell.length_b   1.000
_cell.length_c   1.000
_cell.angle_alpha   90.00
_cell.angle_beta   90.00
_cell.angle_gamma   90.00
#
_symmetry.space_group_name_H-M   'P 1'
#
loop_
_entity.id
_entity.type
_entity.pdbx_description
1 polymer ?
#
loop_
_entity_poly.entity_id
_entity_poly.type
_entity_poly.pdbx_seq_one_letter_code
_entity_poly.pdbx_strand_id
1 'polypeptide(L)' 'MSRTVVDLKDDLVRKARKLTGLSKKVELVNYALARLIQQKEAEKILKLKGSVEWEGNLKAMRRNRFDFSR' A
#
# COMPACT_ATOMS: atom_id res chain seq x y z
N MET A 1 12.68 10.11 -18.67
CA MET A 1 13.13 9.08 -17.70
C MET A 1 14.61 8.86 -17.89
N SER A 2 15.37 8.70 -16.80
CA SER A 2 16.77 8.27 -16.84
C SER A 2 16.85 6.75 -16.86
N ARG A 3 17.85 6.20 -17.56
CA ARG A 3 18.12 4.76 -17.61
C ARG A 3 19.25 4.45 -16.64
N THR A 4 19.06 3.43 -15.81
CA THR A 4 20.06 2.96 -14.85
C THR A 4 20.15 1.44 -14.93
N VAL A 5 21.37 0.91 -14.83
CA VAL A 5 21.63 -0.52 -14.71
C VAL A 5 21.75 -0.83 -13.23
N VAL A 6 20.97 -1.79 -12.74
CA VAL A 6 20.96 -2.20 -11.33
C VAL A 6 20.95 -3.72 -11.26
N ASP A 7 21.71 -4.26 -10.31
CA ASP A 7 21.70 -5.69 -10.02
C ASP A 7 20.53 -6.04 -9.10
N LEU A 8 19.71 -7.00 -9.53
CA LEU A 8 18.55 -7.48 -8.79
C LEU A 8 18.75 -8.94 -8.42
N LYS A 9 18.46 -9.29 -7.17
CA LYS A 9 18.51 -10.70 -6.75
C LYS A 9 17.40 -11.50 -7.44
N ASP A 10 17.77 -12.56 -8.14
CA ASP A 10 16.83 -13.32 -8.97
C ASP A 10 15.76 -14.07 -8.17
N ASP A 11 16.07 -14.49 -6.94
CA ASP A 11 15.11 -15.09 -6.02
C ASP A 11 13.98 -14.12 -5.65
N LEU A 12 14.33 -12.87 -5.35
CA LEU A 12 13.37 -11.80 -5.09
C LEU A 12 12.53 -11.48 -6.32
N VAL A 13 13.17 -11.35 -7.49
CA VAL A 13 12.45 -11.11 -8.74
C VAL A 13 11.48 -12.24 -9.02
N ARG A 14 11.90 -13.50 -8.92
CA ARG A 14 11.04 -14.67 -9.14
C ARG A 14 9.85 -14.69 -8.18
N LYS A 15 10.06 -14.43 -6.90
CA LYS A 15 8.99 -14.37 -5.90
C LYS A 15 8.02 -13.23 -6.19
N ALA A 16 8.56 -12.04 -6.48
CA ALA A 16 7.75 -10.87 -6.79
C ALA A 16 6.90 -11.09 -8.05
N ARG A 17 7.44 -11.70 -9.11
CA ARG A 17 6.68 -12.06 -10.32
C ARG A 17 5.53 -13.01 -10.01
N LYS A 18 5.76 -14.04 -9.18
CA LYS A 18 4.70 -14.98 -8.78
C LYS A 18 3.57 -14.29 -8.00
N LEU A 19 3.91 -13.27 -7.20
CA LEU A 19 2.94 -12.53 -6.38
C LEU A 19 2.20 -11.43 -7.16
N THR A 20 2.86 -10.76 -8.11
CA THR A 20 2.30 -9.60 -8.82
C THR A 20 1.82 -9.91 -10.23
N GLY A 21 2.25 -11.03 -10.83
CA GLY A 21 1.99 -11.37 -12.23
C GLY A 21 2.79 -10.54 -13.25
N LEU A 22 3.64 -9.60 -12.80
CA LEU A 22 4.38 -8.71 -13.69
C LEU A 22 5.54 -9.43 -14.38
N SER A 23 5.70 -9.27 -15.70
CA SER A 23 6.70 -9.98 -16.49
C SER A 23 7.95 -9.17 -16.80
N LYS A 24 7.92 -7.83 -16.74
CA LYS A 24 9.09 -6.98 -17.01
C LYS A 24 9.77 -6.55 -15.72
N LYS A 25 11.10 -6.62 -15.68
CA LYS A 25 11.90 -6.19 -14.51
C LYS A 25 11.66 -4.70 -14.20
N VAL A 26 11.55 -3.85 -15.22
CA VAL A 26 11.30 -2.41 -15.06
C VAL A 26 9.94 -2.13 -14.41
N GLU A 27 8.88 -2.79 -14.88
CA GLU A 27 7.53 -2.65 -14.31
C GLU A 27 7.50 -3.12 -12.86
N LEU A 28 8.16 -4.24 -12.57
CA LEU A 28 8.27 -4.77 -11.21
C LEU A 28 8.96 -3.79 -10.25
N VAL A 29 10.06 -3.17 -10.69
CA VAL A 29 10.81 -2.19 -9.90
C VAL A 29 9.98 -0.94 -9.67
N ASN A 30 9.34 -0.39 -10.71
CA ASN A 30 8.48 0.78 -10.59
C ASN A 30 7.29 0.51 -9.65
N TYR A 31 6.67 -0.67 -9.77
CA TYR A 31 5.60 -1.11 -8.89
C TYR A 31 6.09 -1.19 -7.43
N ALA A 32 7.25 -1.79 -7.19
CA ALA A 32 7.82 -1.92 -5.85
C ALA A 32 8.11 -0.55 -5.22
N LEU A 33 8.67 0.40 -5.99
CA LEU A 33 8.93 1.76 -5.53
C LEU A 33 7.62 2.50 -5.18
N ALA A 34 6.61 2.42 -6.05
CA ALA A 34 5.31 3.03 -5.79
C ALA A 34 4.66 2.46 -4.52
N ARG A 35 4.72 1.14 -4.34
CA ARG A 35 4.21 0.47 -3.13
C ARG A 35 4.96 0.87 -1.86
N LEU A 36 6.28 1.00 -1.94
CA LEU A 36 7.10 1.44 -0.80
C LEU A 36 6.70 2.86 -0.37
N ILE A 37 6.52 3.79 -1.32
CA ILE A 37 6.09 5.16 -1.03
C ILE A 37 4.72 5.15 -0.36
N GLN A 38 3.75 4.45 -0.95
CA GLN A 38 2.40 4.33 -0.39
C GLN A 38 2.41 3.77 1.04
N GLN A 39 3.22 2.74 1.30
CA GLN A 39 3.38 2.17 2.63
C GLN A 39 3.94 3.22 3.61
N LYS A 40 4.96 3.98 3.21
CA LYS A 40 5.57 5.00 4.06
C LYS A 40 4.66 6.18 4.33
N GLU A 41 3.80 6.55 3.38
CA GLU A 41 2.76 7.55 3.58
C GLU A 41 1.71 7.08 4.59
N ALA A 42 1.26 5.83 4.48
CA ALA A 42 0.36 5.24 5.47
C ALA A 42 0.99 5.18 6.87
N GLU A 43 2.28 4.81 6.97
CA GLU A 43 3.02 4.83 8.24
C GLU A 43 3.10 6.24 8.86
N LYS A 44 3.18 7.31 8.04
CA LYS A 44 3.12 8.69 8.55
C LYS A 44 1.77 9.02 9.19
N ILE A 45 0.67 8.56 8.60
CA ILE A 45 -0.67 8.75 9.18
C ILE A 45 -0.77 8.07 10.54
N LEU A 46 -0.18 6.89 10.71
CA LEU A 46 -0.16 6.20 12.00
C LEU A 46 0.55 7.00 13.10
N LYS A 47 1.48 7.90 12.76
CA LYS A 47 2.12 8.80 13.72
C LYS A 47 1.17 9.86 14.29
N LEU A 48 0.05 10.12 13.62
CA LEU A 48 -0.98 11.04 14.11
C LEU A 48 -1.85 10.40 15.21
N LYS A 49 -1.70 9.10 15.46
CA LYS A 49 -2.47 8.38 16.49
C LYS A 49 -2.20 9.00 17.87
N GLY A 50 -3.23 9.59 18.47
CA GLY A 50 -3.18 10.19 19.80
C GLY A 50 -2.59 11.60 19.85
N SER A 51 -2.12 12.16 18.73
CA SER A 51 -1.66 13.56 18.65
C SER A 51 -2.68 14.49 17.98
N VAL A 52 -3.72 13.94 17.36
CA VAL A 52 -4.83 14.70 16.76
C VAL A 52 -6.13 14.39 17.47
N GLU A 53 -6.94 15.43 17.70
CA GLU A 53 -8.31 15.27 18.15
C GLU A 53 -9.16 14.74 16.99
N TRP A 54 -9.89 13.66 17.25
CA TRP A 54 -10.76 13.07 16.25
C TRP A 54 -12.18 13.57 16.47
N GLU A 55 -12.67 14.40 15.55
CA GLU A 55 -14.05 14.87 15.55
C GLU A 55 -14.93 13.95 14.69
N GLY A 56 -15.79 13.16 15.34
CA GLY A 56 -16.76 12.31 14.65
C GLY A 56 -17.69 11.54 15.58
N ASN A 57 -18.84 11.11 15.06
CA ASN A 57 -19.78 10.26 15.81
C ASN A 57 -19.70 8.81 15.33
N LEU A 58 -18.96 7.98 16.08
CA LEU A 58 -18.79 6.55 15.76
C LEU A 58 -20.12 5.79 15.66
N LYS A 59 -21.13 6.14 16.48
CA LYS A 59 -22.43 5.48 16.45
C LYS A 59 -23.15 5.77 15.14
N ALA A 60 -23.09 7.00 14.63
CA ALA A 60 -23.71 7.38 13.36
C ALA A 60 -23.04 6.67 12.17
N MET A 61 -21.71 6.64 12.12
CA MET A 61 -20.94 6.01 11.02
C MET A 61 -21.14 4.49 10.91
N ARG A 62 -21.60 3.84 11.99
CA ARG A 62 -21.79 2.39 12.05
C ARG A 62 -23.21 1.92 11.72
N ARG A 63 -24.19 2.81 11.60
CA ARG A 63 -25.62 2.45 11.43
C ARG A 63 -25.87 1.60 10.18
N ASN A 64 -25.16 1.86 9.09
CA ASN A 64 -25.35 1.12 7.82
C ASN A 64 -24.67 -0.27 7.79
N ARG A 65 -24.00 -0.71 8.86
CA ARG A 65 -23.33 -2.03 8.89
C ARG A 65 -24.21 -3.18 9.38
N PHE A 66 -25.32 -2.87 10.04
CA PHE A 66 -26.20 -3.88 10.66
C PHE A 66 -27.66 -3.73 10.21
N ASP A 67 -27.91 -3.08 9.08
CA ASP A 67 -29.26 -3.09 8.48
C ASP A 67 -29.52 -4.48 7.85
N PHE A 68 -29.72 -5.47 8.72
CA PHE A 68 -30.24 -6.79 8.38
C PHE A 68 -31.77 -6.77 8.32
N SER A 69 -32.37 -5.68 7.82
CA SER A 69 -33.79 -5.61 7.51
C SER A 69 -34.02 -5.77 6.01
N ARG A 70 -33.88 -7.02 5.51
CA ARG A 70 -34.74 -7.63 4.49
C ARG A 70 -34.36 -9.08 4.22
#